data_AF-A0A8S4QRQ2-F1
#
_entry.id   AF-A0A8S4QRQ2-F1
#
_cell.length_a   1.000
_cell.length_b   1.000
_cell.length_c   1.000
_cell.angle_alpha   90.00
_cell.angle_beta   90.00
_cell.angle_gamma   90.00
#
_symmetry.space_group_name_H-M   'P 1'
#
loop_
_entity.id
_entity.type
_entity.pdbx_description
1 polymer ?
#
loop_
_entity_poly.entity_id
_entity_poly.type
_entity_poly.pdbx_seq_one_letter_code
_entity_poly.pdbx_strand_id
1 'polypeptide(L)'
;MFTLFNKLSNTVATVLREIVDGDIFDGKVIELEEVVSKLRWDIIGLSEVRREGEDSIILESGNLFYYREGDQQSQGGVGFIVHESLSRPSFYFVL
;
A
#
# COMPACT_ATOMS: atom_id res chain seq x y z
N MET A 1 -1.14 -20.13 -16.65
CA MET A 1 -0.93 -18.66 -16.63
C MET A 1 -2.14 -17.92 -16.06
N PHE A 2 -3.37 -18.17 -16.53
CA PHE A 2 -4.60 -17.56 -16.00
C PHE A 2 -4.90 -17.82 -14.51
N THR A 3 -4.62 -19.04 -14.03
CA THR A 3 -4.92 -19.46 -12.65
C THR A 3 -4.05 -18.75 -11.61
N LEU A 4 -2.80 -18.45 -11.96
CA LEU A 4 -1.87 -17.75 -11.08
C LEU A 4 -2.26 -16.28 -10.94
N PHE A 5 -2.67 -15.64 -12.03
CA PHE A 5 -3.12 -14.25 -12.05
C PHE A 5 -4.40 -14.06 -11.24
N ASN A 6 -5.38 -14.97 -11.36
CA ASN A 6 -6.60 -14.93 -10.55
C ASN A 6 -6.31 -15.17 -9.06
N LYS A 7 -5.40 -16.09 -8.73
CA LYS A 7 -5.01 -16.34 -7.35
C LYS A 7 -4.31 -15.11 -6.75
N LEU A 8 -3.41 -14.49 -7.51
CA LEU A 8 -2.74 -13.26 -7.13
C LEU A 8 -3.73 -12.10 -6.95
N SER A 9 -4.66 -11.92 -7.88
CA SER A 9 -5.70 -10.89 -7.81
C SER A 9 -6.58 -11.03 -6.57
N ASN A 10 -6.95 -12.26 -6.21
CA ASN A 10 -7.77 -12.52 -5.02
C ASN A 10 -6.98 -12.31 -3.73
N THR A 11 -5.72 -12.77 -3.68
CA THR A 11 -4.85 -12.54 -2.51
C THR A 11 -4.59 -11.05 -2.31
N VAL A 12 -4.23 -10.31 -3.36
CA VAL A 12 -4.06 -8.85 -3.31
C VAL A 12 -5.34 -8.18 -2.83
N ALA A 13 -6.51 -8.54 -3.37
CA ALA A 13 -7.79 -7.95 -2.97
C ALA A 13 -8.13 -8.22 -1.49
N THR A 14 -7.84 -9.41 -0.97
CA THR A 14 -8.05 -9.74 0.45
C THR A 14 -7.13 -8.92 1.35
N VAL A 15 -5.82 -8.88 1.04
CA VAL A 15 -4.84 -8.13 1.81
C VAL A 15 -5.17 -6.64 1.80
N LEU A 16 -5.57 -6.09 0.65
CA LEU A 16 -6.00 -4.69 0.54
C LEU A 16 -7.22 -4.40 1.41
N ARG A 17 -8.24 -5.27 1.43
CA ARG A 17 -9.42 -5.06 2.30
C ARG A 17 -9.06 -5.06 3.78
N GLU A 18 -8.13 -5.91 4.19
CA GLU A 18 -7.72 -6.01 5.60
C GLU A 18 -6.80 -4.85 6.03
N ILE A 19 -5.92 -4.38 5.14
CA ILE A 19 -5.12 -3.15 5.36
C ILE A 19 -6.04 -1.93 5.55
N VAL A 20 -7.10 -1.87 4.75
CA VAL A 20 -8.13 -0.82 4.76
C VAL A 20 -8.92 -0.78 6.07
N ASP A 21 -9.01 -1.88 6.80
CA ASP A 21 -9.76 -1.94 8.06
C ASP A 21 -8.96 -1.45 9.28
N GLY A 22 -7.77 -0.84 9.08
CA GLY A 22 -7.15 0.13 9.99
C GLY A 22 -6.31 -0.41 11.15
N ASP A 23 -6.60 -1.60 11.70
CA ASP A 23 -6.00 -2.05 12.97
C ASP A 23 -4.73 -2.93 12.84
N ILE A 24 -4.45 -3.54 11.67
CA ILE A 24 -3.38 -4.54 11.51
C ILE A 24 -2.49 -4.19 10.31
N PHE A 25 -1.93 -2.98 10.30
CA PHE A 25 -1.22 -2.48 9.13
C PHE A 25 0.14 -3.17 8.91
N ASP A 26 1.01 -3.23 9.91
CA ASP A 26 2.42 -3.61 9.71
C ASP A 26 2.58 -5.05 9.18
N GLY A 27 1.89 -6.01 9.80
CA GLY A 27 1.93 -7.41 9.34
C GLY A 27 1.30 -7.63 7.96
N LYS A 28 0.33 -6.80 7.58
CA LYS A 28 -0.41 -6.93 6.31
C LYS A 28 0.29 -6.23 5.16
N VAL A 29 1.01 -5.14 5.42
CA VAL A 29 1.90 -4.54 4.44
C VAL A 29 2.99 -5.52 4.04
N ILE A 30 3.59 -6.24 5.00
CA ILE A 30 4.57 -7.29 4.68
C ILE A 30 3.95 -8.35 3.76
N GLU A 31 2.73 -8.81 4.06
CA GLU A 31 2.02 -9.76 3.19
C GLU A 31 1.77 -9.19 1.79
N LEU A 32 1.38 -7.91 1.69
CA LEU A 32 1.22 -7.23 0.42
C LEU A 32 2.54 -7.19 -0.37
N GLU A 33 3.62 -6.77 0.28
CA GLU A 33 4.96 -6.69 -0.31
C GLU A 33 5.44 -8.06 -0.82
N GLU A 34 5.23 -9.13 -0.07
CA GLU A 34 5.54 -10.49 -0.51
C GLU A 34 4.74 -10.91 -1.74
N VAL A 35 3.45 -10.54 -1.79
CA VAL A 35 2.57 -10.86 -2.91
C VAL A 35 2.98 -10.09 -4.15
N VAL A 36 3.24 -8.78 -4.01
CA VAL A 36 3.60 -7.91 -5.13
C VAL A 36 5.06 -8.05 -5.56
N SER A 37 5.96 -8.60 -4.73
CA SER A 37 7.36 -8.92 -5.11
C SER A 37 7.46 -9.85 -6.33
N LYS A 38 6.40 -10.61 -6.60
CA LYS A 38 6.29 -11.52 -7.76
C LYS A 38 5.90 -10.79 -9.05
N LEU A 39 5.57 -9.51 -8.94
CA LEU A 39 5.23 -8.61 -10.03
C LEU A 39 6.34 -7.57 -10.22
N ARG A 40 6.46 -7.05 -11.43
CA ARG A 40 7.17 -5.78 -11.63
C ARG A 40 6.19 -4.66 -11.32
N TRP A 41 6.47 -3.92 -10.27
CA TRP A 41 5.71 -2.75 -9.86
C TRP A 41 6.66 -1.64 -9.46
N ASP A 42 6.20 -0.41 -9.64
CA ASP A 42 6.93 0.81 -9.34
C ASP A 42 6.23 1.57 -8.20
N ILE A 43 4.90 1.69 -8.30
CA ILE A 43 4.04 2.34 -7.32
C ILE A 43 2.75 1.52 -7.19
N ILE A 44 2.28 1.34 -5.96
CA ILE A 44 0.98 0.73 -5.65
C ILE A 44 0.12 1.79 -4.96
N GLY A 45 -1.07 2.04 -5.52
CA GLY A 45 -2.07 2.89 -4.88
C GLY A 45 -2.98 2.09 -3.95
N LEU A 46 -3.24 2.64 -2.78
CA LEU A 46 -4.18 2.17 -1.78
C LEU A 46 -5.30 3.21 -1.65
N SER A 47 -6.54 2.74 -1.60
CA SER A 47 -7.71 3.55 -1.26
C SER A 47 -8.30 3.00 0.03
N GLU A 48 -9.03 3.83 0.76
CA GLU A 48 -9.65 3.45 2.05
C GLU A 48 -8.61 3.10 3.11
N VAL A 49 -7.48 3.80 3.20
CA VAL A 49 -6.43 3.46 4.21
C VAL A 49 -6.95 3.60 5.65
N ARG A 50 -8.00 4.42 5.87
CA ARG A 50 -8.67 4.64 7.17
C ARG A 50 -7.71 4.91 8.34
N ARG A 51 -6.54 5.48 8.03
CA ARG A 51 -5.56 5.97 9.00
C ARG A 51 -5.76 7.46 9.24
N GLU A 52 -5.60 7.85 10.50
CA GLU A 52 -5.66 9.26 10.90
C GLU A 52 -4.36 9.99 10.59
N GLY A 53 -4.48 11.25 10.18
CA GLY A 53 -3.36 12.11 9.82
C GLY A 53 -2.74 11.83 8.45
N GLU A 54 -1.58 12.42 8.24
CA GLU A 54 -0.78 12.30 7.01
C GLU A 54 0.66 12.02 7.43
N ASP A 55 1.25 10.95 6.92
CA ASP A 55 2.64 10.61 7.22
C ASP A 55 3.27 9.77 6.10
N SER A 56 4.60 9.70 6.15
CA SER A 56 5.44 8.91 5.28
C SER A 56 6.37 8.02 6.12
N ILE A 57 6.25 6.72 5.94
CA ILE A 57 6.96 5.69 6.69
C ILE A 57 7.88 4.93 5.73
N ILE A 58 9.13 4.72 6.14
CA ILE A 58 10.02 3.78 5.44
C ILE A 58 9.76 2.40 6.03
N LEU A 59 9.30 1.48 5.19
CA LEU A 59 9.06 0.08 5.54
C LEU A 59 10.39 -0.65 5.74
N GLU A 60 10.37 -1.80 6.41
CA GLU A 60 11.58 -2.63 6.61
C GLU A 60 12.23 -3.06 5.29
N SER A 61 11.42 -3.18 4.24
CA SER A 61 11.84 -3.47 2.87
C SER A 61 12.63 -2.33 2.21
N GLY A 62 12.66 -1.14 2.79
CA GLY A 62 13.18 0.09 2.18
C GLY A 62 12.17 0.86 1.33
N ASN A 63 10.99 0.28 1.07
CA ASN A 63 9.92 0.94 0.33
C ASN A 63 9.33 2.09 1.13
N LEU A 64 8.90 3.14 0.43
CA LEU A 64 8.24 4.28 1.04
C LEU A 64 6.73 4.03 1.05
N PHE A 65 6.13 4.09 2.23
CA PHE A 65 4.68 4.12 2.39
C PHE A 65 4.23 5.53 2.78
N TYR A 66 3.40 6.15 1.95
CA TYR A 66 2.73 7.41 2.26
C TYR A 66 1.25 7.16 2.47
N TYR A 67 0.64 7.86 3.42
CA TYR A 67 -0.80 7.88 3.58
C TYR A 67 -1.33 9.25 3.97
N ARG A 68 -2.61 9.46 3.67
CA ARG A 68 -3.39 10.61 4.07
C ARG A 68 -4.78 10.17 4.47
N GLU A 69 -5.26 10.70 5.58
CA GLU A 69 -6.62 10.56 6.06
C GLU A 69 -7.64 11.08 5.02
N GLY A 70 -8.85 10.49 5.05
CA GLY A 70 -9.98 10.99 4.26
C GLY A 70 -10.63 12.23 4.88
N ASP A 71 -11.65 12.75 4.22
CA ASP A 71 -12.38 13.94 4.70
C ASP A 71 -13.17 13.70 5.99
N GLN A 72 -13.39 12.43 6.36
CA GLN A 72 -14.12 12.00 7.54
C GLN A 72 -13.25 11.07 8.38
N GLN A 73 -13.31 11.24 9.70
CA GLN A 73 -12.53 10.45 10.65
C GLN A 73 -12.78 8.95 10.44
N SER A 74 -11.69 8.20 10.23
CA SER A 74 -11.71 6.75 9.98
C SER A 74 -12.54 6.31 8.76
N GLN A 75 -12.80 7.20 7.80
CA GLN A 75 -13.52 6.92 6.55
C GLN A 75 -12.72 7.43 5.36
N GLY A 76 -12.56 6.59 4.33
CA GLY A 76 -11.77 6.96 3.15
C GLY A 76 -10.27 6.99 3.43
N GLY A 77 -9.60 7.97 2.84
CA GLY A 77 -8.15 8.10 2.86
C GLY A 77 -7.47 7.35 1.71
N VAL A 78 -6.28 7.81 1.38
CA VAL A 78 -5.47 7.28 0.28
C VAL A 78 -4.05 7.00 0.77
N GLY A 79 -3.39 6.06 0.13
CA GLY A 79 -2.00 5.79 0.40
C GLY A 79 -1.29 5.25 -0.82
N PHE A 80 0.03 5.30 -0.80
CA PHE A 80 0.86 4.79 -1.87
C PHE A 80 2.07 4.07 -1.28
N ILE A 81 2.41 2.92 -1.85
CA ILE A 81 3.69 2.26 -1.61
C ILE A 81 4.55 2.48 -2.85
N VAL A 82 5.76 2.97 -2.64
CA VAL A 82 6.72 3.30 -3.70
C VAL A 82 7.93 2.41 -3.52
N HIS A 83 8.31 1.72 -4.59
CA HIS A 83 9.43 0.81 -4.56
C HIS A 83 10.74 1.56 -4.26
N GLU A 84 11.62 0.98 -3.44
CA GLU A 84 12.87 1.62 -2.99
C GLU A 84 13.79 2.06 -4.15
N SER A 85 13.73 1.34 -5.28
CA SER A 85 14.52 1.67 -6.47
C SER A 85 14.14 3.02 -7.08
N LEU A 86 12.93 3.51 -6.77
CA LEU A 86 12.43 4.82 -7.18
C LEU A 86 12.46 5.85 -6.04
N SER A 87 12.76 5.45 -4.80
CA SER A 87 12.68 6.36 -3.65
C SER A 87 13.83 7.38 -3.56
N ARG A 88 14.67 7.53 -4.60
CA ARG A 88 15.70 8.59 -4.73
C ARG A 88 15.78 9.22 -6.14
N PRO A 89 15.83 10.56 -6.30
CA PRO A 89 15.32 11.64 -5.45
C PRO A 89 14.12 12.41 -6.07
N SER A 90 13.29 12.99 -5.18
CA SER A 90 12.31 14.05 -5.44
C SER A 90 10.99 13.66 -6.13
N PHE A 91 10.35 12.57 -5.70
CA PHE A 91 8.92 12.39 -6.01
C PHE A 91 8.08 13.30 -5.10
N TYR A 92 7.60 14.40 -5.65
CA TYR A 92 6.52 15.19 -5.06
C TYR A 92 5.20 14.57 -5.52
N PHE A 93 4.47 13.97 -4.59
CA PHE A 93 3.10 13.54 -4.86
C PHE A 93 2.21 14.79 -4.83
N VAL A 94 1.66 15.19 -5.97
CA VAL A 94 0.58 16.18 -6.03
C VAL A 94 -0.72 15.40 -5.98
N LEU A 95 -1.38 15.44 -4.82
CA LEU A 95 -2.69 14.82 -4.57
C LEU A 95 -3.78 15.88 -4.51
#